data_AF-A0A453L6C5-F1
#
_entry.id   AF-A0A453L6C5-F1
#
_cell.length_a   1.000
_cell.length_b   1.000
_cell.length_c   1.000
_cell.angle_alpha   90.00
_cell.angle_beta   90.00
_cell.angle_gamma   90.00
#
_symmetry.space_group_name_H-M   'P 1'
#
loop_
_entity.id
_entity.type
_entity.pdbx_description
1 polymer ?
#
loop_
_entity_poly.entity_id
_entity_poly.type
_entity_poly.pdbx_seq_one_letter_code
_entity_poly.pdbx_strand_id
1 'polypeptide(L)'
;ESLPKEEHIWCGYADIMGPFLEMFHGYFDEQENSLVRTIWSRISQELGICTQCVCEHHQAQESFDIECRSGSIDPLQKVLRHLDEERVTKHLEKINAMIQLKEYDPSCHGAEVVCIMFEVLMYPVLLDDQSLANQFQKFIETIDESYEVSLSTNQQYP
;
A
#
# COMPACT_ATOMS: atom_id res chain seq x y z
N GLU A 1 21.08 -1.54 12.77
CA GLU A 1 21.39 -2.64 11.85
C GLU A 1 20.29 -2.70 10.80
N SER A 2 20.61 -3.02 9.54
CA SER A 2 19.60 -3.14 8.48
C SER A 2 18.93 -4.52 8.55
N LEU A 3 17.59 -4.57 8.47
CA LEU A 3 16.86 -5.84 8.42
C LEU A 3 17.29 -6.67 7.19
N PRO A 4 17.33 -8.02 7.29
CA PRO A 4 17.57 -8.90 6.15
C PRO A 4 16.60 -8.57 5.01
N LYS A 5 17.10 -8.52 3.77
CA LYS A 5 16.29 -8.14 2.59
C LYS A 5 15.88 -9.31 1.70
N GLU A 6 16.41 -10.49 1.99
CA GLU A 6 16.32 -11.69 1.14
C GLU A 6 14.92 -12.33 1.18
N GLU A 7 14.20 -12.16 2.29
CA GLU A 7 12.83 -12.62 2.47
C GLU A 7 11.92 -11.44 2.81
N HIS A 8 10.69 -11.46 2.29
CA HIS A 8 9.68 -10.49 2.70
C HIS A 8 9.10 -10.88 4.06
N ILE A 9 8.91 -9.88 4.92
CA ILE A 9 8.36 -10.01 6.27
C ILE A 9 7.03 -10.77 6.23
N TRP A 10 6.11 -10.35 5.38
CA TRP A 10 4.79 -10.97 5.28
C TRP A 10 4.78 -12.31 4.53
N CYS A 11 5.62 -12.50 3.52
CA CYS A 11 5.66 -13.79 2.80
C CYS A 11 6.29 -14.92 3.63
N GLY A 12 7.30 -14.62 4.46
CA GLY A 12 8.03 -15.62 5.24
C GLY A 12 7.55 -15.78 6.67
N TYR A 13 6.99 -14.72 7.26
CA TYR A 13 6.78 -14.61 8.71
C TYR A 13 5.39 -14.08 9.09
N ALA A 14 4.36 -14.25 8.25
CA ALA A 14 2.99 -13.80 8.53
C ALA A 14 2.49 -14.21 9.93
N ASP A 15 2.72 -15.46 10.33
CA ASP A 15 2.30 -16.01 11.64
C ASP A 15 2.91 -15.26 12.84
N ILE A 16 4.09 -14.66 12.66
CA ILE A 16 4.76 -13.86 13.67
C ILE A 16 4.30 -12.41 13.57
N MET A 17 4.16 -11.91 12.35
CA MET A 17 3.89 -10.51 12.08
C MET A 17 2.48 -10.09 12.40
N GLY A 18 1.48 -10.97 12.22
CA GLY A 18 0.10 -10.69 12.59
C GLY A 18 -0.01 -10.25 14.06
N PRO A 19 0.36 -11.10 15.04
CA PRO A 19 0.36 -10.73 16.46
C PRO A 19 1.31 -9.56 16.78
N PHE A 20 2.39 -9.37 16.02
CA PHE A 20 3.34 -8.27 16.23
C PHE A 20 2.73 -6.89 15.91
N LEU A 21 1.64 -6.82 15.13
CA LEU A 21 0.97 -5.56 14.83
C LEU A 21 0.51 -4.81 16.09
N GLU A 22 0.25 -5.50 17.21
CA GLU A 22 -0.05 -4.91 18.53
C GLU A 22 0.97 -3.85 18.96
N MET A 23 2.23 -3.97 18.55
CA MET A 23 3.29 -3.01 18.86
C MET A 23 3.07 -1.63 18.21
N PHE A 24 2.16 -1.53 17.25
CA PHE A 24 1.85 -0.28 16.54
C PHE A 24 0.87 0.62 17.28
N HIS A 25 0.25 0.19 18.38
CA HIS A 25 -0.68 1.03 19.16
C HIS A 25 -0.12 2.43 19.49
N GLY A 26 1.17 2.51 19.82
CA GLY A 26 1.87 3.76 20.16
C GLY A 26 2.63 4.40 19.01
N TYR A 27 2.44 3.97 17.75
CA TYR A 27 3.30 4.36 16.62
C TYR A 27 3.54 5.87 16.51
N PHE A 28 2.49 6.68 16.71
CA PHE A 28 2.57 8.14 16.58
C PHE A 28 3.26 8.82 17.76
N ASP A 29 3.35 8.16 18.92
CA ASP A 29 4.04 8.65 20.12
C ASP A 29 5.53 8.25 20.13
N GLU A 30 5.92 7.30 19.27
CA GLU A 30 7.30 6.80 19.17
C GLU A 30 8.25 7.80 18.48
N GLN A 31 9.50 7.83 18.96
CA GLN A 31 10.59 8.61 18.36
C GLN A 31 10.84 8.18 16.91
N GLU A 32 11.29 9.11 16.06
CA GLU A 32 11.50 8.85 14.62
C GLU A 32 12.42 7.65 14.32
N ASN A 33 13.40 7.39 15.18
CA ASN A 33 14.35 6.27 15.03
C ASN A 33 13.95 5.01 15.82
N SER A 34 12.67 4.88 16.21
CA SER A 34 12.20 3.71 16.93
C SER A 34 12.26 2.44 16.07
N LEU A 35 12.30 1.30 16.75
CA LEU A 35 12.24 -0.01 16.09
C LEU A 35 10.94 -0.16 15.30
N VAL A 36 9.82 0.31 15.84
CA VAL A 36 8.50 0.21 15.19
C VAL A 36 8.49 1.00 13.87
N ARG A 37 9.05 2.21 13.83
CA ARG A 37 9.17 2.98 12.58
C ARG A 37 10.11 2.34 11.57
N THR A 38 11.20 1.73 12.04
CA THR A 38 12.13 0.97 11.20
C THR A 38 11.44 -0.23 10.55
N ILE A 39 10.67 -0.98 11.34
CA ILE A 39 9.89 -2.13 10.87
C ILE A 39 8.81 -1.67 9.91
N TRP A 40 8.06 -0.61 10.24
CA TRP A 40 7.04 -0.05 9.36
C TRP A 40 7.60 0.39 8.01
N SER A 41 8.77 1.04 8.01
CA SER A 41 9.45 1.43 6.77
C SER A 41 9.76 0.22 5.90
N ARG A 42 10.20 -0.88 6.50
CA ARG A 42 10.47 -2.13 5.78
C ARG A 42 9.19 -2.78 5.25
N ILE A 43 8.15 -2.91 6.09
CA ILE A 43 6.83 -3.39 5.68
C ILE A 43 6.32 -2.56 4.50
N SER A 44 6.37 -1.24 4.60
CA SER A 44 5.89 -0.32 3.58
C SER A 44 6.56 -0.52 2.22
N GLN A 45 7.87 -0.78 2.22
CA GLN A 45 8.62 -1.06 0.98
C GLN A 45 8.16 -2.37 0.33
N GLU A 46 7.93 -3.41 1.13
CA GLU A 46 7.52 -4.72 0.61
C GLU A 46 6.07 -4.72 0.12
N LEU A 47 5.17 -4.06 0.85
CA LEU A 47 3.77 -3.85 0.41
C LEU A 47 3.68 -3.06 -0.89
N GLY A 48 4.66 -2.19 -1.16
CA GLY A 48 4.72 -1.43 -2.41
C GLY A 48 5.05 -2.25 -3.66
N ILE A 49 5.52 -3.49 -3.54
CA ILE A 49 6.00 -4.30 -4.68
C ILE A 49 5.51 -5.76 -4.67
N CYS A 50 4.88 -6.22 -3.59
CA CYS A 50 4.50 -7.62 -3.44
C CYS A 50 3.02 -7.75 -3.01
N THR A 51 2.18 -8.22 -3.93
CA THR A 51 0.75 -8.40 -3.68
C THR A 51 0.47 -9.47 -2.62
N GLN A 52 1.32 -10.50 -2.47
CA GLN A 52 1.17 -11.46 -1.37
C GLN A 52 1.37 -10.79 -0.02
N CYS A 53 2.37 -9.91 0.12
CA CYS A 53 2.55 -9.14 1.35
C CYS A 53 1.33 -8.28 1.66
N VAL A 54 0.74 -7.65 0.63
CA VAL A 54 -0.50 -6.89 0.75
C VAL A 54 -1.63 -7.77 1.30
N CYS A 55 -1.84 -8.95 0.70
CA CYS A 55 -2.88 -9.88 1.16
C CYS A 55 -2.71 -10.26 2.63
N GLU A 56 -1.53 -10.73 3.01
CA GLU A 56 -1.25 -11.19 4.39
C GLU A 56 -1.37 -10.04 5.40
N HIS A 57 -0.91 -8.84 5.05
CA HIS A 57 -0.98 -7.65 5.91
C HIS A 57 -2.41 -7.24 6.21
N HIS A 58 -3.26 -7.10 5.19
CA HIS A 58 -4.66 -6.73 5.39
C HIS A 58 -5.46 -7.87 6.04
N GLN A 59 -5.18 -9.12 5.70
CA GLN A 59 -5.81 -10.27 6.37
C GLN A 59 -5.47 -10.32 7.87
N ALA A 60 -4.22 -10.01 8.23
CA ALA A 60 -3.84 -9.90 9.63
C ALA A 60 -4.60 -8.76 10.33
N GLN A 61 -4.78 -7.61 9.69
CA GLN A 61 -5.59 -6.51 10.25
C GLN A 61 -7.05 -6.88 10.48
N GLU A 62 -7.66 -7.61 9.55
CA GLU A 62 -9.05 -8.09 9.68
C GLU A 62 -9.25 -9.00 10.89
N SER A 63 -8.22 -9.74 11.33
CA SER A 63 -8.32 -10.58 12.52
C SER A 63 -8.56 -9.77 13.80
N PHE A 64 -8.01 -8.56 13.90
CA PHE A 64 -8.26 -7.65 15.02
C PHE A 64 -9.68 -7.07 15.02
N ASP A 65 -10.33 -6.95 13.85
CA ASP A 65 -11.72 -6.50 13.74
C ASP A 65 -12.71 -7.54 14.32
N ILE A 66 -12.45 -8.83 14.07
CA ILE A 66 -13.30 -9.94 14.52
C ILE A 66 -13.26 -10.13 16.04
N GLU A 67 -12.12 -9.83 16.66
CA GLU A 67 -11.92 -9.94 18.11
C GLU A 67 -12.61 -8.79 18.88
N CYS A 68 -12.81 -7.63 18.24
CA CYS A 68 -13.48 -6.46 18.81
C CYS A 68 -15.01 -6.51 18.65
N ARG A 69 -15.69 -7.47 19.28
CA ARG A 69 -17.17 -7.63 19.24
C ARG A 69 -17.97 -6.58 20.03
N SER A 70 -17.54 -5.32 20.08
CA SER A 70 -18.22 -4.26 20.85
C SER A 70 -18.75 -3.08 20.03
N GLY A 71 -18.70 -3.12 18.70
CA GLY A 71 -19.24 -2.05 17.84
C GLY A 71 -18.42 -0.75 17.87
N SER A 72 -17.22 -0.79 18.47
CA SER A 72 -16.22 0.27 18.45
C SER A 72 -15.03 -0.22 17.62
N ILE A 73 -14.62 0.55 16.61
CA ILE A 73 -13.37 0.28 15.87
C ILE A 73 -12.22 0.24 16.86
N ASP A 74 -11.43 -0.84 16.83
CA ASP A 74 -10.28 -1.03 17.71
C ASP A 74 -9.29 0.15 17.56
N PRO A 75 -8.78 0.74 18.66
CA PRO A 75 -7.73 1.75 18.59
C PRO A 75 -6.53 1.34 17.72
N LEU A 76 -6.14 0.06 17.71
CA LEU A 76 -5.08 -0.45 16.85
C LEU A 76 -5.45 -0.40 15.38
N GLN A 77 -6.65 -0.87 15.04
CA GLN A 77 -7.14 -0.88 13.66
C GLN A 77 -7.19 0.52 13.06
N LYS A 78 -7.57 1.54 13.86
CA LYS A 78 -7.50 2.94 13.41
C LYS A 78 -6.08 3.38 13.11
N VAL A 79 -5.12 2.99 13.96
CA VAL A 79 -3.71 3.34 13.76
C VAL A 79 -3.18 2.65 12.50
N LEU A 80 -3.40 1.34 12.35
CA LEU A 80 -2.94 0.57 11.19
C LEU A 80 -3.54 1.08 9.88
N ARG A 81 -4.86 1.35 9.87
CA ARG A 81 -5.51 1.95 8.71
C ARG A 81 -4.93 3.32 8.36
N HIS A 82 -4.71 4.18 9.36
CA HIS A 82 -4.10 5.49 9.12
C HIS A 82 -2.68 5.36 8.54
N LEU A 83 -1.91 4.36 8.97
CA LEU A 83 -0.59 4.10 8.43
C LEU A 83 -0.64 3.62 6.97
N ASP A 84 -1.60 2.77 6.63
CA ASP A 84 -1.81 2.35 5.24
C ASP A 84 -2.27 3.49 4.35
N GLU A 85 -3.21 4.32 4.82
CA GLU A 85 -3.65 5.54 4.14
C GLU A 85 -2.45 6.45 3.85
N GLU A 86 -1.61 6.73 4.86
CA GLU A 86 -0.43 7.58 4.72
C GLU A 86 0.59 6.97 3.75
N ARG A 87 0.86 5.67 3.84
CA ARG A 87 1.81 4.97 2.97
C ARG A 87 1.36 4.99 1.52
N VAL A 88 0.11 4.58 1.26
CA VAL A 88 -0.43 4.48 -0.10
C VAL A 88 -0.54 5.88 -0.72
N THR A 89 -0.97 6.89 0.04
CA THR A 89 -1.01 8.28 -0.42
C THR A 89 0.37 8.76 -0.87
N LYS A 90 1.41 8.57 -0.04
CA LYS A 90 2.79 8.97 -0.39
C LYS A 90 3.32 8.22 -1.59
N HIS A 91 2.96 6.95 -1.75
CA HIS A 91 3.40 6.16 -2.90
C HIS A 91 2.73 6.64 -4.19
N LEU A 92 1.42 6.93 -4.15
CA LEU A 92 0.70 7.55 -5.28
C LEU A 92 1.28 8.93 -5.62
N GLU A 93 1.57 9.78 -4.64
CA GLU A 93 2.21 11.08 -4.86
C GLU A 93 3.56 10.94 -5.59
N LYS A 94 4.39 9.99 -5.14
CA LYS A 94 5.69 9.71 -5.76
C LYS A 94 5.51 9.26 -7.21
N ILE A 95 4.61 8.31 -7.49
CA ILE A 95 4.38 7.80 -8.84
C ILE A 95 3.82 8.91 -9.75
N ASN A 96 2.82 9.65 -9.28
CA ASN A 96 2.24 10.78 -10.01
C ASN A 96 3.30 11.82 -10.38
N ALA A 97 4.19 12.16 -9.43
CA ALA A 97 5.30 13.08 -9.70
C ALA A 97 6.27 12.52 -10.75
N MET A 98 6.66 11.24 -10.65
CA MET A 98 7.55 10.59 -11.63
C MET A 98 6.93 10.59 -13.04
N ILE A 99 5.63 10.33 -13.17
CA ILE A 99 4.97 10.34 -14.48
C ILE A 99 4.90 11.76 -15.04
N GLN A 100 4.52 12.76 -14.23
CA GLN A 100 4.49 14.17 -14.66
C GLN A 100 5.85 14.68 -15.12
N LEU A 101 6.93 14.25 -14.45
CA LEU A 101 8.31 14.57 -14.82
C LEU A 101 8.84 13.74 -16.00
N LYS A 102 8.05 12.80 -16.52
CA LYS A 102 8.44 11.84 -17.58
C LYS A 102 9.64 10.96 -17.20
N GLU A 103 9.78 10.69 -15.90
CA GLU A 103 10.80 9.81 -15.32
C GLU A 103 10.27 8.39 -15.12
N TYR A 104 8.98 8.17 -15.35
CA TYR A 104 8.35 6.86 -15.25
C TYR A 104 8.81 5.92 -16.38
N ASP A 105 9.47 4.85 -15.98
CA ASP A 105 9.82 3.70 -16.82
C ASP A 105 8.96 2.47 -16.46
N PRO A 106 8.07 1.99 -17.34
CA PRO A 106 7.27 0.78 -17.10
C PRO A 106 8.10 -0.46 -16.77
N SER A 107 9.31 -0.58 -17.31
CA SER A 107 10.17 -1.75 -17.08
C SER A 107 10.76 -1.78 -15.67
N CYS A 108 10.95 -0.61 -15.07
CA CYS A 108 11.49 -0.46 -13.71
C CYS A 108 10.38 -0.35 -12.65
N HIS A 109 9.25 0.27 -12.98
CA HIS A 109 8.21 0.64 -12.02
C HIS A 109 6.91 -0.18 -12.15
N GLY A 110 6.82 -1.09 -13.11
CA GLY A 110 5.60 -1.86 -13.37
C GLY A 110 5.12 -2.66 -12.16
N ALA A 111 6.03 -3.22 -11.36
CA ALA A 111 5.68 -3.94 -10.13
C ALA A 111 5.02 -3.01 -9.09
N GLU A 112 5.55 -1.80 -8.91
CA GLU A 112 4.98 -0.81 -7.98
C GLU A 112 3.58 -0.38 -8.42
N VAL A 113 3.40 -0.10 -9.71
CA VAL A 113 2.11 0.30 -10.30
C VAL A 113 1.06 -0.81 -10.15
N VAL A 114 1.41 -2.04 -10.49
CA VAL A 114 0.49 -3.17 -10.35
C VAL A 114 0.12 -3.40 -8.89
N CYS A 115 1.10 -3.31 -7.98
CA CYS A 115 0.86 -3.56 -6.56
C CYS A 115 -0.05 -2.49 -5.93
N ILE A 116 0.16 -1.21 -6.24
CA ILE A 116 -0.68 -0.13 -5.69
C ILE A 116 -2.09 -0.14 -6.26
N MET A 117 -2.24 -0.44 -7.56
CA MET A 117 -3.56 -0.66 -8.16
C MET A 117 -4.27 -1.83 -7.52
N PHE A 118 -3.57 -2.95 -7.36
CA PHE A 118 -4.10 -4.14 -6.69
C PHE A 118 -4.58 -3.80 -5.29
N GLU A 119 -3.75 -3.15 -4.48
CA GLU A 119 -4.07 -2.84 -3.09
C GLU A 119 -5.30 -1.95 -2.96
N VAL A 120 -5.35 -0.81 -3.66
CA VAL A 120 -6.47 0.14 -3.56
C VAL A 120 -7.78 -0.48 -4.06
N LEU A 121 -7.74 -1.30 -5.11
CA LEU A 121 -8.93 -1.93 -5.68
C LEU A 121 -9.42 -3.14 -4.86
N MET A 122 -8.51 -3.89 -4.24
CA MET A 122 -8.86 -5.04 -3.40
C MET A 122 -9.33 -4.62 -2.00
N TYR A 123 -8.81 -3.50 -1.47
CA TYR A 123 -9.11 -2.99 -0.13
C TYR A 123 -9.72 -1.59 -0.20
N PRO A 124 -10.99 -1.47 -0.66
CA PRO A 124 -11.61 -0.19 -0.95
C PRO A 124 -11.85 0.70 0.27
N VAL A 125 -11.71 0.17 1.49
CA VAL A 125 -11.74 0.97 2.73
C VAL A 125 -10.68 2.08 2.74
N LEU A 126 -9.58 1.90 1.98
CA LEU A 126 -8.55 2.93 1.80
C LEU A 126 -9.08 4.18 1.08
N LEU A 127 -10.14 4.05 0.28
CA LEU A 127 -10.77 5.16 -0.43
C LEU A 127 -11.70 5.99 0.47
N ASP A 128 -11.90 5.59 1.74
CA ASP A 128 -12.57 6.44 2.73
C ASP A 128 -11.71 7.67 3.08
N ASP A 129 -10.38 7.60 2.91
CA ASP A 129 -9.51 8.77 3.00
C ASP A 129 -9.54 9.59 1.70
N GLN A 130 -10.00 10.83 1.81
CA GLN A 130 -10.17 11.72 0.67
C GLN A 130 -8.83 12.10 0.01
N SER A 131 -7.73 12.16 0.77
CA SER A 131 -6.42 12.50 0.22
C SER A 131 -5.92 11.39 -0.70
N LEU A 132 -6.02 10.14 -0.23
CA LEU A 132 -5.71 8.93 -0.98
C LEU A 132 -6.60 8.83 -2.22
N ALA A 133 -7.91 8.97 -2.05
CA ALA A 133 -8.86 8.89 -3.17
C ALA A 133 -8.53 9.92 -4.27
N ASN A 134 -8.19 11.15 -3.90
CA ASN A 134 -7.79 12.19 -4.86
C ASN A 134 -6.47 11.85 -5.57
N GLN A 135 -5.47 11.30 -4.86
CA GLN A 135 -4.21 10.89 -5.48
C GLN A 135 -4.39 9.68 -6.39
N PHE A 136 -5.28 8.75 -6.02
CA PHE A 136 -5.58 7.57 -6.82
C PHE A 136 -6.32 7.95 -8.10
N GLN A 137 -7.27 8.89 -8.02
CA GLN A 137 -7.93 9.43 -9.22
C GLN A 137 -6.90 10.02 -10.19
N LYS A 138 -6.03 10.93 -9.71
CA LYS A 138 -4.96 11.52 -10.55
C LYS A 138 -4.08 10.44 -11.15
N PHE A 139 -3.75 9.41 -10.37
CA PHE A 139 -2.93 8.30 -10.83
C PHE A 139 -3.58 7.54 -11.98
N ILE A 140 -4.87 7.19 -11.87
CA ILE A 140 -5.61 6.52 -12.95
C ILE A 140 -5.67 7.41 -14.20
N GLU A 141 -5.99 8.70 -14.05
CA GLU A 141 -6.00 9.66 -15.17
C GLU A 141 -4.63 9.73 -15.85
N THR A 142 -3.55 9.82 -15.07
CA THR A 142 -2.19 9.95 -15.60
C THR A 142 -1.71 8.67 -16.28
N ILE A 143 -2.07 7.49 -15.75
CA ILE A 143 -1.79 6.20 -16.37
C ILE A 143 -2.61 6.07 -17.67
N ASP A 144 -3.89 6.41 -17.68
CA ASP A 144 -4.72 6.36 -18.90
C ASP A 144 -4.15 7.25 -20.02
N GLU A 145 -3.69 8.47 -19.68
CA GLU A 145 -3.00 9.36 -20.64
C GLU A 145 -1.65 8.81 -21.13
N SER A 146 -0.86 8.21 -20.23
CA SER A 146 0.47 7.67 -20.55
C SER A 146 0.40 6.40 -21.38
N TYR A 147 -0.64 5.59 -21.12
CA TYR A 147 -0.97 4.39 -21.86
C TYR A 147 -2.21 4.64 -22.69
N GLU A 148 -2.32 5.80 -23.37
CA GLU A 148 -3.27 5.97 -24.47
C GLU A 148 -3.09 4.73 -25.36
N VAL A 149 -3.97 3.76 -25.09
CA VAL A 149 -4.14 2.56 -25.84
C VAL A 149 -4.44 3.19 -27.16
N SER A 150 -3.54 2.99 -28.11
CA SER A 150 -3.88 3.04 -29.50
C SER A 150 -4.97 1.97 -29.64
N LEU A 151 -6.19 2.31 -29.22
CA LEU A 151 -7.44 1.83 -29.78
C LEU A 151 -7.34 2.34 -31.19
N SER A 152 -6.51 1.63 -31.95
CA SER A 152 -6.19 1.88 -33.32
C SER A 152 -7.53 2.08 -33.98
N THR A 153 -7.77 3.31 -34.39
CA THR A 153 -8.96 3.74 -35.12
C THR A 153 -9.03 3.06 -36.51
N ASN A 154 -8.26 1.99 -36.72
CA ASN A 154 -8.00 1.25 -37.94
C ASN A 154 -8.02 -0.29 -37.74
N GLN A 155 -8.75 -0.83 -36.76
CA GLN A 155 -9.12 -2.26 -36.84
C GLN A 155 -10.39 -2.40 -37.68
N GLN A 156 -10.23 -2.53 -39.00
CA GLN A 156 -11.24 -3.17 -39.82
C GLN A 156 -11.26 -4.66 -39.47
N TYR A 157 -12.31 -5.09 -38.78
CA TYR A 157 -12.61 -6.50 -38.60
C TYR A 157 -12.94 -7.15 -39.97
N PRO A 158 -12.52 -8.41 -40.22
CA PRO A 158 -12.91 -9.14 -41.43
C PRO A 158 -14.42 -9.34 -41.57
#